data_AF-A0A0S9KEX5-F1
#
_entry.id   AF-A0A0S9KEX5-F1
#
_cell.length_a   1.000
_cell.length_b   1.000
_cell.length_c   1.000
_cell.angle_alpha   90.00
_cell.angle_beta   90.00
_cell.angle_gamma   90.00
#
_symmetry.space_group_name_H-M   'P 1'
#
loop_
_entity.id
_entity.type
_entity.pdbx_description
1 polymer ?
#
loop_
_entity_poly.entity_id
_entity_poly.type
_entity_poly.pdbx_seq_one_letter_code
_entity_poly.pdbx_strand_id
1 'polypeptide(L)'
;MPTIKRFSEDDVNRNVIGEFSDKAQSAKEFADLVPEKSAEERIFDVYMATGAFTETGARHHAQRDIQRSLHSSVDARFYAEYAEATVPTFGWQPHGVPSAEFLDENSLTVNDLMAVATRDNQRYRGHLQPLLEKGITSDRIDRLMELGFSGAPDPIVALGDLDDDDAATWMAAINDNPKLRLWARDWSLLRTLHDTGITPDDAAAYANTGVEPWVVAGHPDAFNPHDFDEFAAESKLKPDLVSKYIDHNLRYARKPEWMVSAGSAKLYGANFAPADVAALVAAGVEGQHAKSLRTAEKSLSIAELTALTAAGVTSAPQFRAWRDLLGSAPSGSRNADRIVNAVTLGRTTPTQAAAYRNSGFTEPAQWGALADAKLTDLSPWTMALADGRRSNQHHGSGLRTAAANGVAAFVTAGGTPGRLRLVQRAGIPIDVAHLHIDTPDLWAAGEPYRARTSENEQQIIAAGYEVSPIIDQWAWTEENYRDGLS
;
A
#
# COMPACT_ATOMS: atom_id res chain seq x y z
N MET A 1 22.87 109.86 20.65
CA MET A 1 22.53 108.50 21.15
C MET A 1 21.16 108.14 20.63
N PRO A 2 20.99 107.12 19.77
CA PRO A 2 19.66 106.61 19.45
C PRO A 2 19.26 105.53 20.47
N THR A 3 18.06 105.68 21.00
CA THR A 3 17.40 104.78 21.95
C THR A 3 16.93 103.53 21.22
N ILE A 4 17.49 102.36 21.55
CA ILE A 4 16.94 101.07 21.11
C ILE A 4 15.82 100.69 22.08
N LYS A 5 14.57 100.67 21.57
CA LYS A 5 13.40 100.15 22.28
C LYS A 5 13.57 98.63 22.47
N ARG A 6 13.47 98.15 23.71
CA ARG A 6 13.25 96.73 24.01
C ARG A 6 11.79 96.40 23.70
N PHE A 7 11.56 95.45 22.78
CA PHE A 7 10.26 94.81 22.61
C PHE A 7 10.05 93.79 23.74
N SER A 8 8.83 93.66 24.24
CA SER A 8 8.47 92.70 25.30
C SER A 8 8.34 91.29 24.71
N GLU A 9 8.63 90.24 25.51
CA GLU A 9 8.50 88.83 25.09
C GLU A 9 7.07 88.48 24.60
N ASP A 10 6.06 89.22 25.03
CA ASP A 10 4.67 89.04 24.59
C ASP A 10 4.42 89.53 23.14
N ASP A 11 5.21 90.49 22.65
CA ASP A 11 5.09 90.98 21.26
C ASP A 11 5.76 90.02 20.26
N VAL A 12 6.75 89.24 20.70
CA VAL A 12 7.44 88.24 19.86
C VAL A 12 6.58 86.97 19.71
N ASN A 13 5.87 86.56 20.76
CA ASN A 13 5.03 85.36 20.71
C ASN A 13 3.75 85.53 19.88
N ARG A 14 3.12 86.72 19.85
CA ARG A 14 1.92 86.94 18.99
C ARG A 14 2.26 87.04 17.51
N ASN A 15 3.38 87.64 17.14
CA ASN A 15 3.79 87.74 15.74
C ASN A 15 4.27 86.40 15.16
N VAL A 16 4.96 85.57 15.95
CA VAL A 16 5.42 84.26 15.46
C VAL A 16 4.27 83.25 15.37
N ILE A 17 3.33 83.25 16.33
CA ILE A 17 2.14 82.37 16.26
C ILE A 17 1.18 82.83 15.15
N GLY A 18 1.04 84.15 14.93
CA GLY A 18 0.30 84.70 13.80
C GLY A 18 0.90 84.32 12.44
N GLU A 19 2.21 84.44 12.25
CA GLU A 19 2.87 84.05 10.99
C GLU A 19 2.87 82.54 10.73
N PHE A 20 2.90 81.69 11.76
CA PHE A 20 2.77 80.24 11.60
C PHE A 20 1.32 79.80 11.36
N SER A 21 0.34 80.47 11.99
CA SER A 21 -1.09 80.30 11.73
C SER A 21 -1.45 80.74 10.32
N ASP A 22 -0.98 81.90 9.88
CA ASP A 22 -1.21 82.43 8.54
C ASP A 22 -0.49 81.58 7.49
N LYS A 23 0.70 81.02 7.76
CA LYS A 23 1.35 80.07 6.83
C LYS A 23 0.66 78.70 6.79
N ALA A 24 0.14 78.19 7.90
CA ALA A 24 -0.60 76.95 7.93
C ALA A 24 -1.99 77.10 7.27
N GLN A 25 -2.64 78.23 7.48
CA GLN A 25 -3.92 78.58 6.86
C GLN A 25 -3.74 78.93 5.38
N SER A 26 -2.67 79.65 5.01
CA SER A 26 -2.29 79.85 3.60
C SER A 26 -1.91 78.54 2.93
N ALA A 27 -1.23 77.60 3.58
CA ALA A 27 -0.91 76.29 3.01
C ALA A 27 -2.17 75.41 2.82
N LYS A 28 -3.16 75.54 3.72
CA LYS A 28 -4.46 74.88 3.61
C LYS A 28 -5.33 75.50 2.52
N GLU A 29 -5.37 76.83 2.44
CA GLU A 29 -6.05 77.59 1.38
C GLU A 29 -5.36 77.41 0.02
N PHE A 30 -4.03 77.20 -0.03
CA PHE A 30 -3.31 76.84 -1.25
C PHE A 30 -3.52 75.38 -1.64
N ALA A 31 -3.58 74.45 -0.67
CA ALA A 31 -3.91 73.05 -0.93
C ALA A 31 -5.33 72.89 -1.49
N ASP A 32 -6.27 73.75 -1.07
CA ASP A 32 -7.64 73.82 -1.61
C ASP A 32 -7.71 74.50 -3.00
N LEU A 33 -6.63 75.14 -3.47
CA LEU A 33 -6.54 75.86 -4.75
C LEU A 33 -5.64 75.18 -5.81
N VAL A 34 -4.86 74.16 -5.43
CA VAL A 34 -4.17 73.30 -6.40
C VAL A 34 -5.21 72.32 -6.94
N PRO A 35 -5.46 72.26 -8.26
CA PRO A 35 -6.31 71.22 -8.82
C PRO A 35 -5.76 69.87 -8.36
N GLU A 36 -6.61 69.03 -7.73
CA GLU A 36 -6.22 67.65 -7.44
C GLU A 36 -5.61 67.07 -8.73
N LYS A 37 -4.34 66.65 -8.65
CA LYS A 37 -3.68 65.98 -9.76
C LYS A 37 -4.58 64.85 -10.22
N SER A 38 -4.73 64.70 -11.53
CA SER A 38 -5.49 63.59 -12.08
C SER A 38 -4.91 62.25 -11.59
N ALA A 39 -5.73 61.21 -11.52
CA ALA A 39 -5.25 59.87 -11.15
C ALA A 39 -4.08 59.42 -12.05
N GLU A 40 -4.13 59.75 -13.35
CA GLU A 40 -3.04 59.46 -14.29
C GLU A 40 -1.74 60.18 -13.92
N GLU A 41 -1.80 61.47 -13.58
CA GLU A 41 -0.63 62.26 -13.18
C GLU A 41 -0.04 61.77 -11.85
N ARG A 42 -0.90 61.37 -10.89
CA ARG A 42 -0.46 60.76 -9.63
C ARG A 42 0.30 59.46 -9.88
N ILE A 43 -0.24 58.55 -10.69
CA ILE A 43 0.41 57.28 -11.04
C ILE A 43 1.73 57.55 -11.79
N PHE A 44 1.73 58.49 -12.73
CA PHE A 44 2.93 58.91 -13.47
C PHE A 44 4.05 59.38 -12.53
N ASP A 45 3.73 60.27 -11.58
CA ASP A 45 4.70 60.81 -10.64
C ASP A 45 5.32 59.71 -9.77
N VAL A 46 4.54 58.73 -9.35
CA VAL A 46 5.03 57.57 -8.59
C VAL A 46 6.03 56.76 -9.40
N TYR A 47 5.71 56.42 -10.64
CA TYR A 47 6.63 55.68 -11.51
C TYR A 47 7.91 56.47 -11.80
N MET A 48 7.81 57.78 -12.04
CA MET A 48 8.97 58.66 -12.20
C MET A 48 9.84 58.70 -10.95
N ALA A 49 9.23 58.77 -9.76
CA ALA A 49 9.93 58.84 -8.48
C ALA A 49 10.76 57.59 -8.17
N THR A 50 10.43 56.43 -8.76
CA THR A 50 11.27 55.22 -8.61
C THR A 50 12.64 55.33 -9.27
N GLY A 51 12.82 56.26 -10.22
CA GLY A 51 14.04 56.39 -11.04
C GLY A 51 14.28 55.23 -12.02
N ALA A 52 13.38 54.25 -12.09
CA ALA A 52 13.50 53.06 -12.96
C ALA A 52 12.89 53.26 -14.36
N PHE A 53 12.19 54.38 -14.59
CA PHE A 53 11.45 54.64 -15.82
C PHE A 53 11.90 55.92 -16.51
N THR A 54 11.87 55.90 -17.85
CA THR A 54 11.86 57.13 -18.64
C THR A 54 10.50 57.80 -18.55
N GLU A 55 10.41 59.09 -18.89
CA GLU A 55 9.12 59.81 -18.95
C GLU A 55 8.09 59.05 -19.80
N THR A 56 8.47 58.61 -20.99
CA THR A 56 7.61 57.82 -21.87
C THR A 56 7.16 56.50 -21.23
N GLY A 57 8.07 55.82 -20.52
CA GLY A 57 7.75 54.58 -19.80
C GLY A 57 6.76 54.80 -18.67
N ALA A 58 6.98 55.81 -17.82
CA ALA A 58 6.09 56.16 -16.72
C ALA A 58 4.69 56.56 -17.24
N ARG A 59 4.60 57.34 -18.33
CA ARG A 59 3.31 57.69 -18.97
C ARG A 59 2.59 56.46 -19.49
N HIS A 60 3.32 55.54 -20.13
CA HIS A 60 2.73 54.29 -20.63
C HIS A 60 2.13 53.44 -19.50
N HIS A 61 2.82 53.32 -18.37
CA HIS A 61 2.31 52.61 -17.20
C HIS A 61 1.08 53.29 -16.58
N ALA A 62 1.11 54.61 -16.42
CA ALA A 62 -0.04 55.38 -15.93
C ALA A 62 -1.28 55.20 -16.82
N GLN A 63 -1.13 55.31 -18.14
CA GLN A 63 -2.22 55.10 -19.09
C GLN A 63 -2.77 53.67 -19.04
N ARG A 64 -1.90 52.68 -18.90
CA ARG A 64 -2.32 51.27 -18.79
C ARG A 64 -3.15 51.03 -17.54
N ASP A 65 -2.75 51.59 -16.40
CA ASP A 65 -3.46 51.40 -15.13
C ASP A 65 -4.80 52.14 -15.13
N ILE A 66 -4.89 53.33 -15.76
CA ILE A 66 -6.17 54.02 -16.03
C ILE A 66 -7.08 53.23 -16.99
N GLN A 67 -6.52 52.63 -18.04
CA GLN A 67 -7.28 51.75 -18.93
C GLN A 67 -7.81 50.51 -18.21
N ARG A 68 -7.04 49.97 -17.25
CA ARG A 68 -7.52 48.87 -16.38
C ARG A 68 -8.68 49.31 -15.51
N SER A 69 -8.59 50.47 -14.86
CA SER A 69 -9.72 51.09 -14.12
C SER A 69 -11.00 51.14 -14.93
N LEU A 70 -10.92 51.64 -16.18
CA LEU A 70 -12.09 51.71 -17.06
C LEU A 70 -12.66 50.33 -17.42
N HIS A 71 -11.81 49.30 -17.49
CA HIS A 71 -12.21 47.94 -17.84
C HIS A 71 -12.80 47.17 -16.65
N SER A 72 -12.21 47.31 -15.46
CA SER A 72 -12.63 46.64 -14.23
C SER A 72 -13.75 47.38 -13.48
N SER A 73 -14.11 48.60 -13.91
CA SER A 73 -15.07 49.49 -13.22
C SER A 73 -14.62 49.97 -11.83
N VAL A 74 -13.34 49.78 -11.50
CA VAL A 74 -12.73 50.27 -10.25
C VAL A 74 -12.33 51.74 -10.43
N ASP A 75 -12.55 52.56 -9.40
CA ASP A 75 -12.27 54.00 -9.45
C ASP A 75 -10.79 54.28 -9.78
N ALA A 76 -10.55 55.17 -10.74
CA ALA A 76 -9.21 55.58 -11.13
C ALA A 76 -8.41 56.19 -9.96
N ARG A 77 -9.09 56.88 -9.02
CA ARG A 77 -8.48 57.37 -7.78
C ARG A 77 -7.97 56.24 -6.90
N PHE A 78 -8.69 55.12 -6.84
CA PHE A 78 -8.26 53.94 -6.09
C PHE A 78 -7.01 53.31 -6.73
N TYR A 79 -6.91 53.27 -8.06
CA TYR A 79 -5.65 52.87 -8.73
C TYR A 79 -4.48 53.80 -8.41
N ALA A 80 -4.73 55.11 -8.34
CA ALA A 80 -3.69 56.06 -7.97
C ALA A 80 -3.19 55.82 -6.53
N GLU A 81 -4.10 55.65 -5.57
CA GLU A 81 -3.76 55.29 -4.18
C GLU A 81 -3.01 53.96 -4.11
N TYR A 82 -3.48 52.95 -4.85
CA TYR A 82 -2.83 51.65 -4.93
C TYR A 82 -1.40 51.76 -5.49
N ALA A 83 -1.20 52.50 -6.58
CA ALA A 83 0.11 52.69 -7.18
C ALA A 83 1.07 53.45 -6.23
N GLU A 84 0.59 54.54 -5.61
CA GLU A 84 1.33 55.34 -4.63
C GLU A 84 1.84 54.50 -3.45
N ALA A 85 1.04 53.52 -2.99
CA ALA A 85 1.43 52.66 -1.89
C ALA A 85 2.33 51.49 -2.32
N THR A 86 1.99 50.84 -3.44
CA THR A 86 2.60 49.55 -3.81
C THR A 86 3.89 49.70 -4.61
N VAL A 87 3.98 50.67 -5.53
CA VAL A 87 5.15 50.83 -6.41
C VAL A 87 6.41 51.20 -5.63
N PRO A 88 6.41 52.14 -4.67
CA PRO A 88 7.59 52.43 -3.86
C PRO A 88 8.00 51.27 -2.95
N THR A 89 7.04 50.47 -2.50
CA THR A 89 7.28 49.42 -1.50
C THR A 89 7.72 48.10 -2.11
N PHE A 90 7.11 47.72 -3.24
CA PHE A 90 7.28 46.40 -3.85
C PHE A 90 7.95 46.46 -5.22
N GLY A 91 8.16 47.66 -5.76
CA GLY A 91 8.58 47.89 -7.13
C GLY A 91 7.42 47.81 -8.11
N TRP A 92 7.73 47.92 -9.41
CA TRP A 92 6.73 47.99 -10.48
C TRP A 92 6.18 46.62 -10.93
N GLN A 93 6.82 45.52 -10.53
CA GLN A 93 6.34 44.14 -10.70
C GLN A 93 6.18 43.46 -9.34
N PRO A 94 5.10 43.76 -8.60
CA PRO A 94 4.96 43.27 -7.25
C PRO A 94 4.45 41.82 -7.28
N HIS A 95 5.37 40.85 -7.45
CA HIS A 95 5.04 39.43 -7.33
C HIS A 95 4.41 39.12 -5.97
N GLY A 96 3.25 38.47 -5.97
CA GLY A 96 2.51 38.08 -4.75
C GLY A 96 1.68 39.19 -4.12
N VAL A 97 1.62 40.40 -4.71
CA VAL A 97 0.77 41.49 -4.22
C VAL A 97 -0.56 41.47 -4.98
N PRO A 98 -1.71 41.44 -4.28
CA PRO A 98 -3.02 41.47 -4.90
C PRO A 98 -3.24 42.74 -5.71
N SER A 99 -3.98 42.65 -6.80
CA SER A 99 -4.23 43.79 -7.67
C SER A 99 -5.27 44.76 -7.07
N ALA A 100 -5.39 45.96 -7.65
CA ALA A 100 -6.39 46.93 -7.20
C ALA A 100 -7.82 46.38 -7.39
N GLU A 101 -8.05 45.65 -8.49
CA GLU A 101 -9.31 44.96 -8.77
C GLU A 101 -9.67 43.96 -7.68
N PHE A 102 -8.70 43.15 -7.24
CA PHE A 102 -8.90 42.22 -6.16
C PHE A 102 -9.32 42.91 -4.85
N LEU A 103 -8.67 44.02 -4.50
CA LEU A 103 -9.01 44.74 -3.27
C LEU A 103 -10.43 45.31 -3.35
N ASP A 104 -10.81 45.92 -4.47
CA ASP A 104 -12.16 46.45 -4.68
C ASP A 104 -13.23 45.35 -4.61
N GLU A 105 -13.01 44.23 -5.32
CA GLU A 105 -13.91 43.06 -5.32
C GLU A 105 -14.13 42.47 -3.92
N ASN A 106 -13.13 42.58 -3.03
CA ASN A 106 -13.21 42.08 -1.66
C ASN A 106 -13.49 43.18 -0.62
N SER A 107 -13.85 44.39 -1.05
CA SER A 107 -14.12 45.55 -0.18
C SER A 107 -12.97 45.88 0.79
N LEU A 108 -11.73 45.74 0.31
CA LEU A 108 -10.50 46.01 1.07
C LEU A 108 -9.88 47.35 0.65
N THR A 109 -9.24 48.02 1.61
CA THR A 109 -8.54 49.28 1.33
C THR A 109 -7.06 49.04 1.01
N VAL A 110 -6.43 50.01 0.36
CA VAL A 110 -4.97 50.04 0.19
C VAL A 110 -4.25 50.00 1.54
N ASN A 111 -4.83 50.60 2.58
CA ASN A 111 -4.27 50.57 3.94
C ASN A 111 -4.30 49.15 4.54
N ASP A 112 -5.36 48.37 4.31
CA ASP A 112 -5.44 46.97 4.77
C ASP A 112 -4.33 46.13 4.14
N LEU A 113 -4.14 46.30 2.82
CA LEU A 113 -3.03 45.67 2.10
C LEU A 113 -1.67 46.07 2.71
N MET A 114 -1.42 47.36 2.87
CA MET A 114 -0.12 47.85 3.33
C MET A 114 0.16 47.47 4.79
N ALA A 115 -0.86 47.43 5.64
CA ALA A 115 -0.75 47.01 7.03
C ALA A 115 -0.25 45.56 7.13
N VAL A 116 -0.80 44.64 6.33
CA VAL A 116 -0.33 43.24 6.30
C VAL A 116 1.02 43.13 5.59
N ALA A 117 1.21 43.83 4.48
CA ALA A 117 2.37 43.67 3.61
C ALA A 117 3.68 44.21 4.18
N THR A 118 3.61 45.23 5.05
CA THR A 118 4.80 45.79 5.70
C THR A 118 5.10 45.15 7.06
N ARG A 119 4.18 44.33 7.57
CA ARG A 119 4.29 43.67 8.87
C ARG A 119 5.49 42.72 8.98
N ASP A 120 6.12 42.70 10.16
CA ASP A 120 7.18 41.75 10.55
C ASP A 120 8.31 41.64 9.52
N ASN A 121 8.78 42.78 9.01
CA ASN A 121 9.77 42.87 7.92
C ASN A 121 9.29 42.18 6.62
N GLN A 122 8.06 42.46 6.21
CA GLN A 122 7.43 41.92 4.99
C GLN A 122 7.26 40.39 4.99
N ARG A 123 7.16 39.77 6.18
CA ARG A 123 7.02 38.30 6.32
C ARG A 123 5.84 37.72 5.54
N TYR A 124 4.74 38.48 5.48
CA TYR A 124 3.49 38.02 4.87
C TYR A 124 3.38 38.32 3.38
N ARG A 125 4.40 38.96 2.78
CA ARG A 125 4.35 39.42 1.38
C ARG A 125 3.99 38.32 0.39
N GLY A 126 4.51 37.11 0.56
CA GLY A 126 4.23 35.97 -0.32
C GLY A 126 2.82 35.38 -0.18
N HIS A 127 2.06 35.79 0.84
CA HIS A 127 0.75 35.24 1.21
C HIS A 127 -0.33 36.33 1.27
N LEU A 128 -0.07 37.53 0.74
CA LEU A 128 -1.00 38.65 0.86
C LEU A 128 -2.37 38.34 0.25
N GLN A 129 -2.39 37.77 -0.95
CA GLN A 129 -3.64 37.40 -1.60
C GLN A 129 -4.46 36.40 -0.76
N PRO A 130 -3.95 35.20 -0.40
CA PRO A 130 -4.75 34.23 0.37
C PRO A 130 -5.14 34.73 1.78
N LEU A 131 -4.35 35.61 2.41
CA LEU A 131 -4.72 36.23 3.69
C LEU A 131 -5.88 37.21 3.52
N LEU A 132 -5.77 38.11 2.55
CA LEU A 132 -6.77 39.14 2.30
C LEU A 132 -8.07 38.56 1.71
N GLU A 133 -8.00 37.50 0.90
CA GLU A 133 -9.17 36.71 0.45
C GLU A 133 -10.01 36.20 1.63
N LYS A 134 -9.36 35.89 2.75
CA LYS A 134 -9.99 35.42 3.99
C LYS A 134 -10.35 36.57 4.95
N GLY A 135 -10.21 37.83 4.53
CA GLY A 135 -10.47 39.00 5.37
C GLY A 135 -9.46 39.19 6.51
N ILE A 136 -8.26 38.60 6.42
CA ILE A 136 -7.25 38.67 7.47
C ILE A 136 -6.49 39.99 7.40
N THR A 137 -6.84 40.90 8.30
CA THR A 137 -6.14 42.19 8.52
C THR A 137 -4.95 42.04 9.47
N SER A 138 -4.10 43.08 9.57
CA SER A 138 -2.99 43.09 10.54
C SER A 138 -3.48 42.88 11.98
N ASP A 139 -4.57 43.53 12.37
CA ASP A 139 -5.13 43.39 13.72
C ASP A 139 -5.67 41.97 13.96
N ARG A 140 -6.20 41.32 12.90
CA ARG A 140 -6.63 39.92 12.98
C ARG A 140 -5.45 38.98 13.18
N ILE A 141 -4.31 39.25 12.53
CA ILE A 141 -3.06 38.49 12.75
C ILE A 141 -2.63 38.58 14.21
N ASP A 142 -2.66 39.77 14.81
CA ASP A 142 -2.34 39.95 16.25
C ASP A 142 -3.26 39.10 17.13
N ARG A 143 -4.58 39.15 16.90
CA ARG A 143 -5.54 38.33 17.66
C ARG A 143 -5.28 36.83 17.51
N LEU A 144 -5.03 36.34 16.29
CA LEU A 144 -4.71 34.92 16.08
C LEU A 144 -3.40 34.53 16.78
N MET A 145 -2.39 35.40 16.77
CA MET A 145 -1.14 35.15 17.51
C MET A 145 -1.37 35.10 19.03
N GLU A 146 -2.26 35.93 19.57
CA GLU A 146 -2.67 35.89 20.99
C GLU A 146 -3.40 34.59 21.35
N LEU A 147 -4.16 34.02 20.42
CA LEU A 147 -4.78 32.69 20.55
C LEU A 147 -3.77 31.52 20.46
N GLY A 148 -2.50 31.82 20.17
CA GLY A 148 -1.40 30.86 20.17
C GLY A 148 -0.99 30.36 18.78
N PHE A 149 -1.55 30.91 17.70
CA PHE A 149 -1.03 30.64 16.36
C PHE A 149 0.42 31.12 16.26
N SER A 150 1.26 30.37 15.56
CA SER A 150 2.60 30.89 15.26
C SER A 150 2.47 32.07 14.29
N GLY A 151 3.27 33.12 14.46
CA GLY A 151 3.30 34.27 13.54
C GLY A 151 3.92 33.97 12.16
N ALA A 152 3.89 32.71 11.72
CA ALA A 152 4.22 32.33 10.36
C ALA A 152 2.96 32.43 9.47
N PRO A 153 3.09 32.75 8.17
CA PRO A 153 1.94 32.91 7.30
C PRO A 153 1.07 31.65 7.15
N ASP A 154 1.68 30.47 7.00
CA ASP A 154 0.94 29.21 6.73
C ASP A 154 -0.15 28.87 7.78
N PRO A 155 0.13 28.91 9.10
CA PRO A 155 -0.90 28.72 10.12
C PRO A 155 -2.07 29.69 10.01
N ILE A 156 -1.76 30.97 9.75
CA ILE A 156 -2.75 32.03 9.65
C ILE A 156 -3.61 31.84 8.39
N VAL A 157 -3.02 31.43 7.27
CA VAL A 157 -3.77 31.10 6.05
C VAL A 157 -4.63 29.84 6.24
N ALA A 158 -4.16 28.87 7.03
CA ALA A 158 -4.81 27.57 7.16
C ALA A 158 -6.16 27.62 7.87
N LEU A 159 -6.24 28.33 8.98
CA LEU A 159 -7.44 28.39 9.84
C LEU A 159 -7.90 29.82 10.12
N GLY A 160 -7.30 30.84 9.48
CA GLY A 160 -7.59 32.23 9.83
C GLY A 160 -8.90 32.80 9.26
N ASP A 161 -9.62 32.03 8.45
CA ASP A 161 -11.02 32.30 8.06
C ASP A 161 -12.04 31.88 9.13
N LEU A 162 -11.61 31.15 10.16
CA LEU A 162 -12.41 30.92 11.35
C LEU A 162 -12.64 32.23 12.11
N ASP A 163 -13.77 32.32 12.82
CA ASP A 163 -13.95 33.35 13.84
C ASP A 163 -13.01 33.13 15.05
N ASP A 164 -12.93 34.11 15.95
CA ASP A 164 -11.96 34.04 17.07
C ASP A 164 -12.27 32.88 18.03
N ASP A 165 -13.54 32.52 18.20
CA ASP A 165 -13.98 31.48 19.12
C ASP A 165 -13.64 30.09 18.56
N ASP A 166 -13.89 29.87 17.26
CA ASP A 166 -13.52 28.64 16.56
C ASP A 166 -12.01 28.47 16.46
N ALA A 167 -11.28 29.55 16.15
CA ALA A 167 -9.82 29.55 16.11
C ALA A 167 -9.22 29.21 17.48
N ALA A 168 -9.78 29.75 18.56
CA ALA A 168 -9.38 29.43 19.93
C ALA A 168 -9.62 27.95 20.26
N THR A 169 -10.76 27.39 19.81
CA THR A 169 -11.11 25.99 20.02
C THR A 169 -10.15 25.05 19.30
N TRP A 170 -9.78 25.35 18.06
CA TRP A 170 -8.74 24.61 17.32
C TRP A 170 -7.39 24.65 18.02
N MET A 171 -6.96 25.84 18.47
CA MET A 171 -5.68 25.96 19.16
C MET A 171 -5.66 25.25 20.51
N ALA A 172 -6.76 25.27 21.26
CA ALA A 172 -6.91 24.48 22.48
C ALA A 172 -6.75 22.98 22.19
N ALA A 173 -7.44 22.44 21.19
CA ALA A 173 -7.33 21.03 20.80
C ALA A 173 -5.91 20.64 20.36
N ILE A 174 -5.23 21.49 19.56
CA ILE A 174 -3.83 21.29 19.13
C ILE A 174 -2.88 21.30 20.34
N ASN A 175 -3.12 22.18 21.30
CA ASN A 175 -2.29 22.29 22.49
C ASN A 175 -2.52 21.14 23.47
N ASP A 176 -3.75 20.66 23.62
CA ASP A 176 -4.08 19.59 24.57
C ASP A 176 -3.78 18.19 24.02
N ASN A 177 -3.62 18.03 22.70
CA ASN A 177 -3.35 16.75 22.06
C ASN A 177 -1.97 16.70 21.37
N PRO A 178 -0.96 16.00 21.94
CA PRO A 178 0.38 15.89 21.35
C PRO A 178 0.41 15.26 19.95
N LYS A 179 -0.53 14.38 19.61
CA LYS A 179 -0.61 13.74 18.28
C LYS A 179 -1.21 14.69 17.25
N LEU A 180 -2.28 15.41 17.61
CA LEU A 180 -2.83 16.46 16.75
C LEU A 180 -1.82 17.58 16.52
N ARG A 181 -1.01 17.93 17.53
CA ARG A 181 0.11 18.85 17.39
C ARG A 181 1.16 18.39 16.37
N LEU A 182 1.35 17.08 16.20
CA LEU A 182 2.23 16.56 15.15
C LEU A 182 1.61 16.78 13.77
N TRP A 183 0.29 16.63 13.62
CA TRP A 183 -0.41 16.94 12.38
C TRP A 183 -0.35 18.43 12.06
N ALA A 184 -0.46 19.28 13.08
CA ALA A 184 -0.36 20.74 12.97
C ALA A 184 1.01 21.25 12.49
N ARG A 185 2.02 20.38 12.31
CA ARG A 185 3.26 20.75 11.60
C ARG A 185 3.04 20.99 10.13
N ASP A 186 1.99 20.40 9.56
CA ASP A 186 1.51 20.66 8.21
C ASP A 186 0.16 21.40 8.30
N TRP A 187 0.21 22.72 8.24
CA TRP A 187 -0.97 23.56 8.34
C TRP A 187 -1.93 23.39 7.16
N SER A 188 -1.44 22.98 5.99
CA SER A 188 -2.30 22.72 4.83
C SER A 188 -3.26 21.55 5.06
N LEU A 189 -2.81 20.57 5.84
CA LEU A 189 -3.60 19.43 6.24
C LEU A 189 -4.66 19.78 7.28
N LEU A 190 -4.32 20.61 8.28
CA LEU A 190 -5.32 21.12 9.22
C LEU A 190 -6.41 21.93 8.52
N ARG A 191 -6.01 22.79 7.57
CA ARG A 191 -6.97 23.46 6.69
C ARG A 191 -7.87 22.46 5.98
N THR A 192 -7.30 21.41 5.40
CA THR A 192 -8.10 20.41 4.67
C THR A 192 -9.11 19.73 5.61
N LEU A 193 -8.72 19.37 6.84
CA LEU A 193 -9.64 18.80 7.82
C LEU A 193 -10.80 19.75 8.14
N HIS A 194 -10.47 21.02 8.43
CA HIS A 194 -11.46 22.06 8.66
C HIS A 194 -12.40 22.24 7.45
N ASP A 195 -11.85 22.40 6.24
CA ASP A 195 -12.60 22.62 5.00
C ASP A 195 -13.52 21.43 4.66
N THR A 196 -13.22 20.24 5.21
CA THR A 196 -14.07 19.03 5.12
C THR A 196 -15.11 18.89 6.23
N GLY A 197 -15.22 19.86 7.13
CA GLY A 197 -16.20 19.89 8.22
C GLY A 197 -15.80 19.10 9.46
N ILE A 198 -14.54 18.66 9.58
CA ILE A 198 -14.04 17.94 10.76
C ILE A 198 -13.84 18.95 11.90
N THR A 199 -14.44 18.69 13.06
CA THR A 199 -14.32 19.54 14.24
C THR A 199 -12.97 19.35 14.95
N PRO A 200 -12.52 20.30 15.80
CA PRO A 200 -11.32 20.13 16.63
C PRO A 200 -11.35 18.87 17.50
N ASP A 201 -12.52 18.56 18.08
CA ASP A 201 -12.72 17.39 18.94
C ASP A 201 -12.61 16.09 18.13
N ASP A 202 -13.21 16.04 16.94
CA ASP A 202 -13.09 14.89 16.04
C ASP A 202 -11.66 14.72 15.54
N ALA A 203 -10.99 15.80 15.16
CA ALA A 203 -9.58 15.76 14.74
C ALA A 203 -8.68 15.24 15.88
N ALA A 204 -8.91 15.67 17.12
CA ALA A 204 -8.20 15.17 18.29
C ALA A 204 -8.50 13.68 18.56
N ALA A 205 -9.76 13.27 18.42
CA ALA A 205 -10.17 11.87 18.54
C ALA A 205 -9.48 11.01 17.48
N TYR A 206 -9.48 11.43 16.21
CA TYR A 206 -8.77 10.74 15.13
C TYR A 206 -7.27 10.68 15.36
N ALA A 207 -6.64 11.77 15.78
CA ALA A 207 -5.22 11.77 16.10
C ALA A 207 -4.88 10.72 17.17
N ASN A 208 -5.76 10.53 18.16
CA ASN A 208 -5.58 9.52 19.19
C ASN A 208 -5.63 8.09 18.67
N THR A 209 -6.42 7.82 17.62
CA THR A 209 -6.46 6.51 16.96
C THR A 209 -5.16 6.14 16.25
N GLY A 210 -4.42 7.14 15.74
CA GLY A 210 -3.23 6.92 14.92
C GLY A 210 -3.52 6.59 13.45
N VAL A 211 -4.76 6.82 12.99
CA VAL A 211 -5.08 6.94 11.57
C VAL A 211 -4.34 8.15 11.00
N GLU A 212 -3.83 8.05 9.78
CA GLU A 212 -3.12 9.18 9.16
C GLU A 212 -4.11 10.30 8.77
N PRO A 213 -3.75 11.56 8.96
CA PRO A 213 -4.68 12.69 8.83
C PRO A 213 -5.22 12.91 7.41
N TRP A 214 -4.42 12.67 6.37
CA TRP A 214 -4.88 12.78 4.98
C TRP A 214 -5.94 11.74 4.63
N VAL A 215 -5.98 10.61 5.35
CA VAL A 215 -7.01 9.58 5.17
C VAL A 215 -8.35 10.08 5.69
N VAL A 216 -8.34 10.73 6.85
CA VAL A 216 -9.52 11.38 7.44
C VAL A 216 -10.04 12.47 6.51
N ALA A 217 -9.15 13.37 6.08
CA ALA A 217 -9.49 14.46 5.15
C ALA A 217 -10.03 13.97 3.79
N GLY A 218 -9.55 12.84 3.28
CA GLY A 218 -10.03 12.28 2.01
C GLY A 218 -11.41 11.61 2.09
N HIS A 219 -11.88 11.32 3.31
CA HIS A 219 -13.06 10.49 3.57
C HIS A 219 -13.89 10.98 4.79
N PRO A 220 -14.29 12.27 4.83
CA PRO A 220 -14.89 12.87 6.03
C PRO A 220 -16.20 12.18 6.47
N ASP A 221 -16.98 11.65 5.52
CA ASP A 221 -18.27 11.00 5.78
C ASP A 221 -18.18 9.48 6.03
N ALA A 222 -17.01 8.87 5.83
CA ALA A 222 -16.88 7.40 5.78
C ALA A 222 -16.32 6.77 7.06
N PHE A 223 -15.94 7.59 8.03
CA PHE A 223 -15.30 7.12 9.25
C PHE A 223 -15.83 7.89 10.46
N ASN A 224 -16.00 7.19 11.59
CA ASN A 224 -16.21 7.77 12.91
C ASN A 224 -15.09 7.27 13.84
N PRO A 225 -14.51 8.08 14.75
CA PRO A 225 -13.49 7.59 15.68
C PRO A 225 -13.92 6.36 16.49
N HIS A 226 -15.22 6.21 16.77
CA HIS A 226 -15.79 5.03 17.42
C HIS A 226 -15.59 3.74 16.60
N ASP A 227 -15.60 3.82 15.27
CA ASP A 227 -15.35 2.66 14.40
C ASP A 227 -13.92 2.14 14.60
N PHE A 228 -12.97 3.01 14.95
CA PHE A 228 -11.62 2.60 15.32
C PHE A 228 -11.61 1.73 16.57
N ASP A 229 -12.27 2.21 17.63
CA ASP A 229 -12.29 1.53 18.93
C ASP A 229 -13.03 0.20 18.83
N GLU A 230 -14.13 0.16 18.08
CA GLU A 230 -14.86 -1.07 17.79
C GLU A 230 -13.99 -2.06 17.01
N PHE A 231 -13.34 -1.61 15.93
CA PHE A 231 -12.45 -2.46 15.15
C PHE A 231 -11.26 -2.95 15.99
N ALA A 232 -10.68 -2.09 16.82
CA ALA A 232 -9.57 -2.45 17.71
C ALA A 232 -10.00 -3.50 18.74
N ALA A 233 -11.16 -3.30 19.37
CA ALA A 233 -11.72 -4.22 20.36
C ALA A 233 -12.02 -5.60 19.77
N GLU A 234 -12.61 -5.65 18.57
CA GLU A 234 -12.97 -6.91 17.92
C GLU A 234 -11.74 -7.62 17.34
N SER A 235 -10.86 -6.88 16.64
CA SER A 235 -9.69 -7.45 15.96
C SER A 235 -8.59 -7.90 16.93
N LYS A 236 -8.52 -7.30 18.12
CA LYS A 236 -7.45 -7.48 19.13
C LYS A 236 -6.05 -7.19 18.58
N LEU A 237 -5.96 -6.38 17.52
CA LEU A 237 -4.70 -5.93 16.94
C LEU A 237 -4.15 -4.72 17.71
N LYS A 238 -2.84 -4.47 17.56
CA LYS A 238 -2.23 -3.25 18.10
C LYS A 238 -2.71 -2.02 17.31
N PRO A 239 -2.75 -0.82 17.93
CA PRO A 239 -3.26 0.39 17.29
C PRO A 239 -2.61 0.71 15.93
N ASP A 240 -1.31 0.49 15.79
CA ASP A 240 -0.56 0.73 14.54
C ASP A 240 -1.03 -0.17 13.38
N LEU A 241 -1.46 -1.40 13.70
CA LEU A 241 -2.03 -2.31 12.71
C LEU A 241 -3.49 -1.97 12.43
N VAL A 242 -4.28 -1.66 13.48
CA VAL A 242 -5.69 -1.24 13.32
C VAL A 242 -5.79 -0.05 12.36
N SER A 243 -4.93 0.96 12.54
CA SER A 243 -4.82 2.11 11.64
C SER A 243 -4.63 1.71 10.18
N LYS A 244 -3.75 0.74 9.88
CA LYS A 244 -3.54 0.24 8.51
C LYS A 244 -4.77 -0.45 7.92
N TYR A 245 -5.50 -1.22 8.73
CA TYR A 245 -6.74 -1.88 8.27
C TYR A 245 -7.83 -0.86 7.98
N ILE A 246 -7.93 0.18 8.79
CA ILE A 246 -8.91 1.25 8.59
C ILE A 246 -8.57 2.09 7.36
N ASP A 247 -7.31 2.52 7.21
CA ASP A 247 -6.86 3.22 6.00
C ASP A 247 -7.14 2.39 4.73
N HIS A 248 -6.84 1.09 4.76
CA HIS A 248 -7.21 0.17 3.67
C HIS A 248 -8.72 0.18 3.43
N ASN A 249 -9.54 -0.03 4.45
CA ASN A 249 -10.99 -0.09 4.31
C ASN A 249 -11.59 1.22 3.78
N LEU A 250 -11.06 2.38 4.18
CA LEU A 250 -11.52 3.69 3.71
C LEU A 250 -11.17 3.90 2.23
N ARG A 251 -9.95 3.54 1.80
CA ARG A 251 -9.57 3.57 0.38
C ARG A 251 -10.46 2.67 -0.49
N TYR A 252 -10.95 1.58 0.09
CA TYR A 252 -11.82 0.61 -0.58
C TYR A 252 -13.29 0.72 -0.17
N ALA A 253 -13.74 1.84 0.41
CA ALA A 253 -15.12 2.00 0.89
C ALA A 253 -16.18 1.79 -0.22
N ARG A 254 -15.82 2.06 -1.48
CA ARG A 254 -16.68 1.84 -2.67
C ARG A 254 -16.57 0.42 -3.25
N LYS A 255 -15.74 -0.45 -2.67
CA LYS A 255 -15.49 -1.83 -3.11
C LYS A 255 -15.55 -2.77 -1.90
N PRO A 256 -16.77 -3.10 -1.40
CA PRO A 256 -16.96 -3.86 -0.17
C PRO A 256 -16.23 -5.21 -0.17
N GLU A 257 -16.02 -5.82 -1.33
CA GLU A 257 -15.30 -7.09 -1.50
C GLU A 257 -13.79 -7.00 -1.21
N TRP A 258 -13.23 -5.79 -1.15
CA TRP A 258 -11.84 -5.52 -0.76
C TRP A 258 -11.71 -5.06 0.70
N MET A 259 -12.81 -4.79 1.38
CA MET A 259 -12.81 -4.40 2.79
C MET A 259 -12.55 -5.63 3.68
N VAL A 260 -11.86 -5.41 4.79
CA VAL A 260 -11.53 -6.45 5.76
C VAL A 260 -12.25 -6.17 7.07
N SER A 261 -13.13 -7.08 7.48
CA SER A 261 -13.75 -7.04 8.81
C SER A 261 -12.73 -7.25 9.94
N ALA A 262 -13.04 -6.74 11.14
CA ALA A 262 -12.22 -6.97 12.32
C ALA A 262 -12.11 -8.45 12.70
N GLY A 263 -13.20 -9.22 12.55
CA GLY A 263 -13.19 -10.68 12.68
C GLY A 263 -12.19 -11.38 11.76
N SER A 264 -12.12 -11.01 10.48
CA SER A 264 -11.09 -11.51 9.55
C SER A 264 -9.70 -11.09 10.02
N ALA A 265 -9.48 -9.80 10.32
CA ALA A 265 -8.18 -9.29 10.77
C ALA A 265 -7.65 -10.04 12.02
N LYS A 266 -8.53 -10.42 12.95
CA LYS A 266 -8.21 -11.26 14.12
C LYS A 266 -7.75 -12.66 13.75
N LEU A 267 -8.42 -13.30 12.78
CA LEU A 267 -8.12 -14.69 12.39
C LEU A 267 -6.75 -14.82 11.71
N TYR A 268 -6.40 -13.90 10.81
CA TYR A 268 -5.08 -13.88 10.17
C TYR A 268 -3.99 -13.34 11.11
N GLY A 269 -4.32 -12.31 11.89
CA GLY A 269 -3.45 -11.69 12.88
C GLY A 269 -2.37 -10.78 12.27
N ALA A 270 -1.43 -10.37 13.11
CA ALA A 270 -0.45 -9.31 12.82
C ALA A 270 0.58 -9.59 11.71
N ASN A 271 0.65 -10.82 11.20
CA ASN A 271 1.64 -11.21 10.18
C ASN A 271 1.15 -10.96 8.74
N PHE A 272 -0.07 -10.46 8.58
CA PHE A 272 -0.67 -10.20 7.27
C PHE A 272 -1.05 -8.73 7.14
N ALA A 273 -0.71 -8.14 6.00
CA ALA A 273 -1.19 -6.82 5.64
C ALA A 273 -2.69 -6.86 5.27
N PRO A 274 -3.42 -5.74 5.36
CA PRO A 274 -4.85 -5.69 5.02
C PRO A 274 -5.16 -6.20 3.60
N ALA A 275 -4.35 -5.79 2.60
CA ALA A 275 -4.50 -6.25 1.22
C ALA A 275 -4.31 -7.77 1.07
N ASP A 276 -3.38 -8.36 1.83
CA ASP A 276 -3.16 -9.81 1.83
C ASP A 276 -4.35 -10.55 2.43
N VAL A 277 -4.92 -10.01 3.52
CA VAL A 277 -6.10 -10.58 4.16
C VAL A 277 -7.30 -10.52 3.22
N ALA A 278 -7.55 -9.38 2.57
CA ALA A 278 -8.63 -9.25 1.59
C ALA A 278 -8.49 -10.30 0.48
N ALA A 279 -7.28 -10.47 -0.08
CA ALA A 279 -7.03 -11.46 -1.13
C ALA A 279 -7.23 -12.92 -0.65
N LEU A 280 -6.78 -13.25 0.56
CA LEU A 280 -6.96 -14.59 1.13
C LEU A 280 -8.42 -14.90 1.47
N VAL A 281 -9.17 -13.92 1.97
CA VAL A 281 -10.61 -14.04 2.24
C VAL A 281 -11.35 -14.27 0.92
N ALA A 282 -11.06 -13.48 -0.12
CA ALA A 282 -11.65 -13.65 -1.44
C ALA A 282 -11.35 -15.02 -2.07
N ALA A 283 -10.16 -15.57 -1.78
CA ALA A 283 -9.77 -16.91 -2.20
C ALA A 283 -10.36 -18.05 -1.33
N GLY A 284 -11.15 -17.73 -0.29
CA GLY A 284 -11.75 -18.72 0.61
C GLY A 284 -10.76 -19.40 1.56
N VAL A 285 -9.57 -18.82 1.76
CA VAL A 285 -8.52 -19.40 2.60
C VAL A 285 -8.79 -19.05 4.06
N GLU A 286 -9.13 -20.04 4.91
CA GLU A 286 -9.35 -19.77 6.34
C GLU A 286 -8.12 -19.18 7.03
N GLY A 287 -8.32 -18.17 7.88
CA GLY A 287 -7.24 -17.43 8.54
C GLY A 287 -6.34 -18.31 9.42
N GLN A 288 -6.89 -19.35 10.07
CA GLN A 288 -6.10 -20.30 10.86
C GLN A 288 -5.12 -21.10 9.98
N HIS A 289 -5.55 -21.53 8.79
CA HIS A 289 -4.71 -22.25 7.84
C HIS A 289 -3.60 -21.36 7.28
N ALA A 290 -3.95 -20.15 6.81
CA ALA A 290 -2.97 -19.18 6.30
C ALA A 290 -1.91 -18.84 7.36
N LYS A 291 -2.34 -18.58 8.60
CA LYS A 291 -1.45 -18.28 9.73
C LYS A 291 -0.53 -19.46 10.08
N SER A 292 -1.07 -20.68 10.08
CA SER A 292 -0.30 -21.89 10.34
C SER A 292 0.81 -22.06 9.29
N LEU A 293 0.47 -21.98 8.00
CA LEU A 293 1.44 -22.09 6.91
C LEU A 293 2.49 -20.97 6.94
N ARG A 294 2.08 -19.71 7.14
CA ARG A 294 3.01 -18.57 7.27
C ARG A 294 3.96 -18.70 8.46
N THR A 295 3.55 -19.41 9.51
CA THR A 295 4.40 -19.74 10.66
C THR A 295 5.41 -20.84 10.33
N ALA A 296 5.09 -21.76 9.42
CA ALA A 296 6.05 -22.75 8.92
C ALA A 296 7.10 -22.11 8.00
N GLU A 297 6.67 -21.20 7.13
CA GLU A 297 7.52 -20.52 6.15
C GLU A 297 7.02 -19.08 5.93
N LYS A 298 7.78 -18.11 6.41
CA LYS A 298 7.38 -16.68 6.35
C LYS A 298 7.32 -16.16 4.91
N SER A 299 8.12 -16.74 4.01
CA SER A 299 8.29 -16.27 2.63
C SER A 299 7.16 -16.66 1.66
N LEU A 300 6.19 -17.50 2.08
CA LEU A 300 5.09 -17.95 1.21
C LEU A 300 4.25 -16.78 0.72
N SER A 301 4.11 -16.59 -0.58
CA SER A 301 3.19 -15.64 -1.19
C SER A 301 1.72 -16.02 -0.97
N ILE A 302 0.81 -15.09 -1.28
CA ILE A 302 -0.65 -15.33 -1.22
C ILE A 302 -1.08 -16.42 -2.18
N ALA A 303 -0.52 -16.44 -3.39
CA ALA A 303 -0.79 -17.48 -4.37
C ALA A 303 -0.35 -18.87 -3.86
N GLU A 304 0.81 -18.97 -3.22
CA GLU A 304 1.30 -20.23 -2.65
C GLU A 304 0.46 -20.70 -1.46
N LEU A 305 0.05 -19.79 -0.56
CA LEU A 305 -0.88 -20.13 0.53
C LEU A 305 -2.21 -20.65 0.01
N THR A 306 -2.74 -20.03 -1.04
CA THR A 306 -3.99 -20.44 -1.69
C THR A 306 -3.84 -21.81 -2.34
N ALA A 307 -2.76 -22.04 -3.09
CA ALA A 307 -2.50 -23.32 -3.75
C ALA A 307 -2.31 -24.47 -2.75
N LEU A 308 -1.57 -24.22 -1.66
CA LEU A 308 -1.36 -25.21 -0.59
C LEU A 308 -2.67 -25.59 0.11
N THR A 309 -3.48 -24.59 0.46
CA THR A 309 -4.77 -24.85 1.14
C THR A 309 -5.78 -25.52 0.21
N ALA A 310 -5.84 -25.13 -1.07
CA ALA A 310 -6.65 -25.82 -2.08
C ALA A 310 -6.21 -27.27 -2.29
N ALA A 311 -4.91 -27.57 -2.17
CA ALA A 311 -4.38 -28.93 -2.19
C ALA A 311 -4.63 -29.71 -0.87
N GLY A 312 -5.26 -29.11 0.14
CA GLY A 312 -5.52 -29.75 1.43
C GLY A 312 -4.33 -29.72 2.41
N VAL A 313 -3.33 -28.88 2.17
CA VAL A 313 -2.23 -28.61 3.11
C VAL A 313 -2.59 -27.39 3.95
N THR A 314 -3.06 -27.64 5.16
CA THR A 314 -3.70 -26.59 5.98
C THR A 314 -2.95 -26.27 7.29
N SER A 315 -1.84 -26.97 7.56
CA SER A 315 -1.10 -26.81 8.81
C SER A 315 0.42 -26.80 8.64
N ALA A 316 1.11 -26.09 9.54
CA ALA A 316 2.57 -26.07 9.61
C ALA A 316 3.22 -27.46 9.71
N PRO A 317 2.75 -28.38 10.59
CA PRO A 317 3.32 -29.73 10.67
C PRO A 317 3.18 -30.50 9.34
N GLN A 318 2.03 -30.40 8.68
CA GLN A 318 1.79 -31.07 7.40
C GLN A 318 2.69 -30.50 6.30
N PHE A 319 2.84 -29.18 6.22
CA PHE A 319 3.74 -28.52 5.28
C PHE A 319 5.21 -28.98 5.49
N ARG A 320 5.68 -28.97 6.74
CA ARG A 320 7.05 -29.41 7.07
C ARG A 320 7.26 -30.89 6.76
N ALA A 321 6.31 -31.75 7.10
CA ALA A 321 6.38 -33.18 6.79
C ALA A 321 6.52 -33.44 5.28
N TRP A 322 5.74 -32.74 4.45
CA TRP A 322 5.88 -32.82 3.00
C TRP A 322 7.22 -32.26 2.51
N ARG A 323 7.66 -31.11 3.02
CA ARG A 323 8.94 -30.50 2.65
C ARG A 323 10.12 -31.45 2.93
N ASP A 324 10.12 -32.04 4.12
CA ASP A 324 11.17 -32.94 4.59
C ASP A 324 11.14 -34.26 3.78
N LEU A 325 9.95 -34.80 3.51
CA LEU A 325 9.76 -35.96 2.64
C LEU A 325 10.26 -35.71 1.21
N LEU A 326 10.14 -34.49 0.69
CA LEU A 326 10.59 -34.16 -0.66
C LEU A 326 12.08 -33.77 -0.73
N GLY A 327 12.78 -33.76 0.42
CA GLY A 327 14.19 -33.38 0.52
C GLY A 327 14.44 -31.94 0.05
N SER A 328 13.47 -31.06 0.28
CA SER A 328 13.57 -29.67 -0.21
C SER A 328 14.32 -28.80 0.79
N ALA A 329 15.03 -27.78 0.29
CA ALA A 329 15.77 -26.85 1.13
C ALA A 329 14.82 -26.15 2.14
N PRO A 330 15.31 -25.74 3.32
CA PRO A 330 14.46 -25.18 4.38
C PRO A 330 13.66 -23.94 3.94
N SER A 331 14.18 -23.17 2.98
CA SER A 331 13.58 -21.94 2.46
C SER A 331 13.49 -21.95 0.93
N GLY A 332 12.41 -21.39 0.38
CA GLY A 332 12.25 -21.14 -1.06
C GLY A 332 10.83 -21.38 -1.58
N SER A 333 10.38 -20.52 -2.50
CA SER A 333 9.07 -20.57 -3.16
C SER A 333 8.80 -21.90 -3.87
N ARG A 334 9.84 -22.51 -4.44
CA ARG A 334 9.75 -23.83 -5.12
C ARG A 334 9.25 -24.96 -4.23
N ASN A 335 9.26 -24.79 -2.90
CA ASN A 335 8.73 -25.79 -1.98
C ASN A 335 7.21 -25.93 -2.10
N ALA A 336 6.47 -24.82 -2.23
CA ALA A 336 5.02 -24.85 -2.30
C ALA A 336 4.53 -25.64 -3.52
N ASP A 337 5.04 -25.32 -4.72
CA ASP A 337 4.66 -26.00 -5.96
C ASP A 337 4.95 -27.51 -5.93
N ARG A 338 6.13 -27.89 -5.40
CA ARG A 338 6.51 -29.31 -5.27
C ARG A 338 5.57 -30.05 -4.32
N ILE A 339 5.20 -29.42 -3.21
CA ILE A 339 4.26 -30.00 -2.23
C ILE A 339 2.86 -30.12 -2.85
N VAL A 340 2.36 -29.06 -3.49
CA VAL A 340 1.06 -29.08 -4.18
C VAL A 340 1.01 -30.19 -5.23
N ASN A 341 2.05 -30.31 -6.06
CA ASN A 341 2.17 -31.39 -7.04
C ASN A 341 2.18 -32.77 -6.37
N ALA A 342 2.98 -32.95 -5.32
CA ALA A 342 3.08 -34.21 -4.59
C ALA A 342 1.73 -34.64 -3.96
N VAL A 343 0.99 -33.70 -3.39
CA VAL A 343 -0.33 -33.96 -2.79
C VAL A 343 -1.37 -34.25 -3.87
N THR A 344 -1.39 -33.45 -4.94
CA THR A 344 -2.40 -33.56 -6.01
C THR A 344 -2.24 -34.85 -6.81
N LEU A 345 -1.02 -35.19 -7.21
CA LEU A 345 -0.75 -36.43 -7.96
C LEU A 345 -0.74 -37.65 -7.04
N GLY A 346 -0.12 -37.51 -5.86
CA GLY A 346 0.03 -38.60 -4.90
C GLY A 346 -1.27 -38.98 -4.21
N ARG A 347 -2.20 -38.05 -3.99
CA ARG A 347 -3.49 -38.31 -3.30
C ARG A 347 -3.31 -39.06 -1.97
N THR A 348 -2.19 -38.79 -1.30
CA THR A 348 -1.75 -39.45 -0.06
C THR A 348 -1.55 -38.43 1.05
N THR A 349 -1.45 -38.92 2.29
CA THR A 349 -0.86 -38.15 3.39
C THR A 349 0.68 -38.21 3.37
N PRO A 350 1.41 -37.29 4.04
CA PRO A 350 2.86 -37.39 4.16
C PRO A 350 3.35 -38.74 4.70
N THR A 351 2.64 -39.30 5.68
CA THR A 351 2.98 -40.59 6.29
C THR A 351 2.85 -41.74 5.29
N GLN A 352 1.76 -41.76 4.52
CA GLN A 352 1.53 -42.79 3.50
C GLN A 352 2.55 -42.67 2.35
N ALA A 353 2.82 -41.45 1.88
CA ALA A 353 3.85 -41.20 0.87
C ALA A 353 5.26 -41.60 1.36
N ALA A 354 5.58 -41.36 2.64
CA ALA A 354 6.83 -41.80 3.25
C ALA A 354 6.94 -43.33 3.29
N ALA A 355 5.85 -44.03 3.63
CA ALA A 355 5.82 -45.50 3.59
C ALA A 355 6.07 -46.02 2.16
N TYR A 356 5.42 -45.43 1.15
CA TYR A 356 5.63 -45.79 -0.26
C TYR A 356 7.06 -45.52 -0.72
N ARG A 357 7.63 -44.37 -0.32
CA ARG A 357 9.03 -44.03 -0.57
C ARG A 357 9.99 -45.04 0.04
N ASN A 358 9.75 -45.46 1.27
CA ASN A 358 10.56 -46.48 1.96
C ASN A 358 10.46 -47.86 1.29
N SER A 359 9.34 -48.17 0.63
CA SER A 359 9.17 -49.36 -0.21
C SER A 359 9.76 -49.23 -1.63
N GLY A 360 10.39 -48.09 -1.94
CA GLY A 360 11.12 -47.84 -3.19
C GLY A 360 10.30 -47.20 -4.31
N PHE A 361 9.09 -46.70 -4.02
CA PHE A 361 8.30 -45.88 -4.95
C PHE A 361 8.53 -44.41 -4.62
N THR A 362 9.29 -43.68 -5.42
CA THR A 362 9.83 -42.36 -5.03
C THR A 362 9.07 -41.18 -5.64
N GLU A 363 8.14 -41.42 -6.56
CA GLU A 363 7.46 -40.37 -7.31
C GLU A 363 5.98 -40.22 -6.92
N PRO A 364 5.42 -39.00 -6.91
CA PRO A 364 4.01 -38.78 -6.60
C PRO A 364 3.02 -39.59 -7.43
N ALA A 365 3.23 -39.74 -8.74
CA ALA A 365 2.33 -40.52 -9.60
C ALA A 365 2.27 -42.00 -9.17
N GLN A 366 3.39 -42.56 -8.70
CA GLN A 366 3.46 -43.93 -8.17
C GLN A 366 2.67 -44.05 -6.87
N TRP A 367 2.78 -43.04 -6.00
CA TRP A 367 2.00 -42.97 -4.75
C TRP A 367 0.50 -42.93 -5.03
N GLY A 368 0.08 -42.12 -6.01
CA GLY A 368 -1.32 -42.00 -6.42
C GLY A 368 -1.91 -43.32 -6.90
N ALA A 369 -1.20 -44.05 -7.75
CA ALA A 369 -1.66 -45.34 -8.24
C ALA A 369 -1.88 -46.35 -7.09
N LEU A 370 -0.95 -46.41 -6.14
CA LEU A 370 -1.02 -47.33 -5.00
C LEU A 370 -2.11 -46.91 -3.99
N ALA A 371 -2.27 -45.60 -3.78
CA ALA A 371 -3.31 -45.05 -2.90
C ALA A 371 -4.72 -45.31 -3.44
N ASP A 372 -4.94 -45.15 -4.75
CA ASP A 372 -6.22 -45.45 -5.41
C ASP A 372 -6.62 -46.92 -5.25
N ALA A 373 -5.64 -47.82 -5.29
CA ALA A 373 -5.82 -49.25 -5.01
C ALA A 373 -5.95 -49.56 -3.50
N LYS A 374 -5.98 -48.54 -2.63
CA LYS A 374 -6.11 -48.65 -1.17
C LYS A 374 -5.03 -49.49 -0.49
N LEU A 375 -3.82 -49.51 -1.06
CA LEU A 375 -2.70 -50.28 -0.52
C LEU A 375 -2.02 -49.56 0.64
N THR A 376 -2.05 -50.14 1.83
CA THR A 376 -1.45 -49.57 3.04
C THR A 376 -0.15 -50.27 3.45
N ASP A 377 -0.05 -51.59 3.25
CA ASP A 377 1.18 -52.36 3.41
C ASP A 377 1.70 -52.83 2.04
N LEU A 378 2.89 -52.38 1.66
CA LEU A 378 3.54 -52.72 0.40
C LEU A 378 4.56 -53.86 0.53
N SER A 379 4.88 -54.32 1.74
CA SER A 379 5.89 -55.35 1.98
C SER A 379 5.61 -56.64 1.18
N PRO A 380 4.40 -57.23 1.23
CA PRO A 380 4.14 -58.46 0.47
C PRO A 380 4.11 -58.24 -1.05
N TRP A 381 3.75 -57.03 -1.51
CA TRP A 381 3.73 -56.67 -2.93
C TRP A 381 5.14 -56.47 -3.50
N THR A 382 6.01 -55.78 -2.75
CA THR A 382 7.41 -55.60 -3.12
C THR A 382 8.19 -56.90 -3.16
N MET A 383 7.88 -57.85 -2.27
CA MET A 383 8.39 -59.23 -2.36
C MET A 383 7.93 -59.93 -3.64
N ALA A 384 6.67 -59.75 -4.04
CA ALA A 384 6.17 -60.32 -5.28
C ALA A 384 6.84 -59.75 -6.53
N LEU A 385 7.11 -58.45 -6.55
CA LEU A 385 7.89 -57.81 -7.60
C LEU A 385 9.36 -58.27 -7.61
N ALA A 386 9.93 -58.58 -6.44
CA ALA A 386 11.29 -59.11 -6.34
C ALA A 386 11.41 -60.49 -7.02
N ASP A 387 10.42 -61.36 -6.82
CA ASP A 387 10.35 -62.69 -7.47
C ASP A 387 10.24 -62.58 -9.01
N GLY A 388 9.64 -61.49 -9.52
CA GLY A 388 9.48 -61.19 -10.95
C GLY A 388 10.52 -60.24 -11.54
N ARG A 389 11.66 -60.00 -10.88
CA ARG A 389 12.66 -59.05 -11.39
C ARG A 389 13.09 -59.33 -12.82
N ARG A 390 13.22 -60.62 -13.18
CA ARG A 390 13.60 -61.05 -14.53
C ARG A 390 12.52 -60.75 -15.58
N SER A 391 11.25 -61.07 -15.30
CA SER A 391 10.14 -60.80 -16.24
C SER A 391 9.93 -59.32 -16.50
N ASN A 392 10.27 -58.48 -15.53
CA ASN A 392 10.10 -57.03 -15.62
C ASN A 392 11.32 -56.28 -16.19
N GLN A 393 12.38 -56.97 -16.60
CA GLN A 393 13.62 -56.33 -17.07
C GLN A 393 13.40 -55.39 -18.26
N HIS A 394 12.47 -55.70 -19.14
CA HIS A 394 12.17 -54.89 -20.34
C HIS A 394 11.64 -53.49 -20.01
N HIS A 395 11.21 -53.22 -18.77
CA HIS A 395 10.84 -51.87 -18.33
C HIS A 395 12.04 -50.98 -18.02
N GLY A 396 13.24 -51.54 -17.80
CA GLY A 396 14.45 -50.79 -17.51
C GLY A 396 14.28 -49.77 -16.36
N SER A 397 14.66 -48.52 -16.61
CA SER A 397 14.50 -47.41 -15.65
C SER A 397 13.04 -47.04 -15.36
N GLY A 398 12.09 -47.40 -16.24
CA GLY A 398 10.66 -47.17 -16.07
C GLY A 398 9.94 -48.17 -15.16
N LEU A 399 10.66 -49.17 -14.63
CA LEU A 399 10.09 -50.26 -13.83
C LEU A 399 9.25 -49.78 -12.65
N ARG A 400 9.64 -48.72 -11.94
CA ARG A 400 8.92 -48.29 -10.73
C ARG A 400 7.51 -47.79 -11.02
N THR A 401 7.32 -47.09 -12.14
CA THR A 401 6.00 -46.62 -12.57
C THR A 401 5.16 -47.78 -13.12
N ALA A 402 5.75 -48.67 -13.93
CA ALA A 402 5.08 -49.89 -14.38
C ALA A 402 4.66 -50.78 -13.20
N ALA A 403 5.52 -50.92 -12.20
CA ALA A 403 5.26 -51.70 -11.00
C ALA A 403 4.15 -51.09 -10.14
N ALA A 404 4.14 -49.78 -9.92
CA ALA A 404 3.07 -49.12 -9.16
C ALA A 404 1.71 -49.31 -9.84
N ASN A 405 1.64 -49.05 -11.16
CA ASN A 405 0.40 -49.19 -11.94
C ASN A 405 -0.05 -50.64 -12.05
N GLY A 406 0.87 -51.57 -12.32
CA GLY A 406 0.54 -52.98 -12.46
C GLY A 406 0.13 -53.64 -11.14
N VAL A 407 0.78 -53.29 -10.02
CA VAL A 407 0.32 -53.71 -8.68
C VAL A 407 -1.08 -53.15 -8.39
N ALA A 408 -1.31 -51.86 -8.66
CA ALA A 408 -2.62 -51.24 -8.46
C ALA A 408 -3.72 -51.91 -9.30
N ALA A 409 -3.44 -52.18 -10.58
CA ALA A 409 -4.37 -52.88 -11.49
C ALA A 409 -4.66 -54.31 -11.01
N PHE A 410 -3.61 -55.03 -10.58
CA PHE A 410 -3.74 -56.40 -10.09
C PHE A 410 -4.62 -56.49 -8.83
N VAL A 411 -4.42 -55.57 -7.89
CA VAL A 411 -5.24 -55.46 -6.67
C VAL A 411 -6.68 -55.11 -7.00
N THR A 412 -6.89 -54.14 -7.89
CA THR A 412 -8.22 -53.68 -8.29
C THR A 412 -9.02 -54.80 -8.96
N ALA A 413 -8.35 -55.68 -9.69
CA ALA A 413 -8.95 -56.86 -10.29
C ALA A 413 -9.12 -58.06 -9.30
N GLY A 414 -8.88 -57.85 -8.00
CA GLY A 414 -9.12 -58.85 -6.95
C GLY A 414 -7.93 -59.76 -6.65
N GLY A 415 -6.76 -59.47 -7.21
CA GLY A 415 -5.56 -60.27 -7.00
C GLY A 415 -4.97 -60.14 -5.59
N THR A 416 -4.31 -61.21 -5.13
CA THR A 416 -3.61 -61.25 -3.84
C THR A 416 -2.09 -61.21 -4.03
N PRO A 417 -1.29 -60.80 -3.01
CA PRO A 417 0.17 -60.83 -3.14
C PRO A 417 0.72 -62.21 -3.49
N GLY A 418 0.20 -63.28 -2.88
CA GLY A 418 0.62 -64.66 -3.18
C GLY A 418 0.32 -65.06 -4.63
N ARG A 419 -0.83 -64.64 -5.17
CA ARG A 419 -1.15 -64.86 -6.58
C ARG A 419 -0.24 -64.06 -7.51
N LEU A 420 0.06 -62.81 -7.16
CA LEU A 420 0.99 -62.00 -7.93
C LEU A 420 2.38 -62.65 -7.98
N ARG A 421 2.87 -63.21 -6.85
CA ARG A 421 4.13 -63.97 -6.83
C ARG A 421 4.13 -65.06 -7.87
N LEU A 422 3.09 -65.90 -7.93
CA LEU A 422 3.00 -66.98 -8.93
C LEU A 422 3.03 -66.44 -10.37
N VAL A 423 2.29 -65.38 -10.66
CA VAL A 423 2.25 -64.74 -11.99
C VAL A 423 3.64 -64.23 -12.38
N GLN A 424 4.30 -63.54 -11.46
CA GLN A 424 5.64 -62.99 -11.64
C GLN A 424 6.70 -64.08 -11.84
N ARG A 425 6.67 -65.14 -11.03
CA ARG A 425 7.57 -66.31 -11.15
C ARG A 425 7.35 -67.09 -12.44
N ALA A 426 6.11 -67.15 -12.93
CA ALA A 426 5.81 -67.72 -14.24
C ALA A 426 6.35 -66.85 -15.41
N GLY A 427 7.00 -65.72 -15.15
CA GLY A 427 7.62 -64.92 -16.19
C GLY A 427 6.70 -63.86 -16.81
N ILE A 428 5.48 -63.69 -16.28
CA ILE A 428 4.52 -62.72 -16.78
C ILE A 428 4.87 -61.33 -16.21
N PRO A 429 5.06 -60.30 -17.05
CA PRO A 429 5.30 -58.92 -16.63
C PRO A 429 4.21 -58.31 -15.73
N ILE A 430 4.60 -57.37 -14.87
CA ILE A 430 3.69 -56.72 -13.91
C ILE A 430 2.59 -55.89 -14.58
N ASP A 431 2.84 -55.29 -15.74
CA ASP A 431 1.89 -54.46 -16.47
C ASP A 431 0.71 -55.25 -17.05
N VAL A 432 0.90 -56.53 -17.38
CA VAL A 432 -0.16 -57.44 -17.85
C VAL A 432 -0.61 -58.47 -16.80
N ALA A 433 0.02 -58.50 -15.63
CA ALA A 433 -0.26 -59.49 -14.58
C ALA A 433 -1.74 -59.59 -14.21
N HIS A 434 -2.46 -58.46 -14.21
CA HIS A 434 -3.88 -58.39 -13.85
C HIS A 434 -4.78 -59.24 -14.76
N LEU A 435 -4.38 -59.47 -16.02
CA LEU A 435 -5.12 -60.33 -16.95
C LEU A 435 -5.00 -61.82 -16.62
N HIS A 436 -4.09 -62.17 -15.71
CA HIS A 436 -3.74 -63.56 -15.37
C HIS A 436 -4.14 -63.96 -13.94
N ILE A 437 -4.96 -63.14 -13.26
CA ILE A 437 -5.40 -63.42 -11.90
C ILE A 437 -6.08 -64.79 -11.80
N ASP A 438 -6.95 -65.12 -12.76
CA ASP A 438 -7.72 -66.37 -12.76
C ASP A 438 -7.14 -67.46 -13.68
N THR A 439 -6.00 -67.23 -14.34
CA THR A 439 -5.41 -68.20 -15.27
C THR A 439 -4.99 -69.49 -14.55
N PRO A 440 -5.59 -70.66 -14.82
CA PRO A 440 -5.29 -71.88 -14.07
C PRO A 440 -3.84 -72.34 -14.25
N ASP A 441 -3.34 -72.29 -15.49
CA ASP A 441 -1.96 -72.65 -15.83
C ASP A 441 -1.14 -71.39 -16.18
N LEU A 442 -0.58 -70.79 -15.13
CA LEU A 442 0.30 -69.63 -15.27
C LEU A 442 1.60 -69.96 -15.98
N TRP A 443 2.11 -71.19 -15.84
CA TRP A 443 3.39 -71.54 -16.43
C TRP A 443 3.27 -71.58 -17.95
N ALA A 444 2.23 -72.23 -18.49
CA ALA A 444 1.96 -72.20 -19.93
C ALA A 444 1.67 -70.78 -20.44
N ALA A 445 0.86 -70.00 -19.72
CA ALA A 445 0.55 -68.62 -20.11
C ALA A 445 1.77 -67.68 -20.10
N GLY A 446 2.77 -67.98 -19.26
CA GLY A 446 4.01 -67.22 -19.15
C GLY A 446 5.04 -67.50 -20.25
N GLU A 447 4.90 -68.61 -20.98
CA GLU A 447 5.86 -69.06 -21.99
C GLU A 447 6.25 -67.98 -23.02
N PRO A 448 5.32 -67.26 -23.68
CA PRO A 448 5.71 -66.24 -24.66
C PRO A 448 6.55 -65.10 -24.05
N TYR A 449 6.32 -64.76 -22.78
CA TYR A 449 7.07 -63.72 -22.09
C TYR A 449 8.46 -64.18 -21.67
N ARG A 450 8.59 -65.44 -21.22
CA ARG A 450 9.88 -66.07 -20.92
C ARG A 450 10.73 -66.18 -22.18
N ALA A 451 10.17 -66.69 -23.27
CA ALA A 451 10.85 -66.80 -24.56
C ALA A 451 11.39 -65.44 -25.04
N ARG A 452 10.55 -64.39 -25.01
CA ARG A 452 10.96 -63.04 -25.38
C ARG A 452 12.08 -62.48 -24.48
N THR A 453 12.00 -62.73 -23.18
CA THR A 453 13.07 -62.32 -22.24
C THR A 453 14.38 -63.02 -22.58
N SER A 454 14.34 -64.33 -22.84
CA SER A 454 15.52 -65.10 -23.25
C SER A 454 16.11 -64.64 -24.59
N GLU A 455 15.27 -64.31 -25.57
CA GLU A 455 15.73 -63.72 -26.84
C GLU A 455 16.44 -62.38 -26.64
N ASN A 456 15.87 -61.48 -25.81
CA ASN A 456 16.49 -60.20 -25.48
C ASN A 456 17.83 -60.37 -24.76
N GLU A 457 17.90 -61.30 -23.79
CA GLU A 457 19.15 -61.62 -23.09
C GLU A 457 20.22 -62.14 -24.06
N GLN A 458 19.86 -63.03 -24.98
CA GLN A 458 20.77 -63.52 -26.02
C GLN A 458 21.27 -62.41 -26.95
N GLN A 459 20.41 -61.44 -27.30
CA GLN A 459 20.81 -60.28 -28.11
C GLN A 459 21.81 -59.37 -27.36
N ILE A 460 21.62 -59.16 -26.05
CA ILE A 460 22.55 -58.37 -25.23
C ILE A 460 23.92 -59.07 -25.13
N ILE A 461 23.94 -60.40 -24.93
CA ILE A 461 25.16 -61.22 -24.93
C ILE A 461 25.86 -61.13 -26.30
N ALA A 462 25.10 -61.30 -27.39
CA ALA A 462 25.63 -61.23 -28.75
C ALA A 462 26.18 -59.84 -29.10
N ALA A 463 25.65 -58.78 -28.49
CA ALA A 463 26.15 -57.41 -28.61
C ALA A 463 27.41 -57.11 -27.77
N GLY A 464 27.96 -58.11 -27.07
CA GLY A 464 29.23 -58.00 -26.33
C GLY A 464 29.12 -57.35 -24.95
N TYR A 465 27.90 -57.18 -24.42
CA TYR A 465 27.69 -56.72 -23.05
C TYR A 465 27.73 -57.92 -22.09
N GLU A 466 28.46 -57.78 -20.97
CA GLU A 466 28.44 -58.78 -19.90
C GLU A 466 27.05 -58.83 -19.25
N VAL A 467 26.38 -59.97 -19.38
CA VAL A 467 25.16 -60.27 -18.65
C VAL A 467 25.55 -60.79 -17.27
N SER A 468 25.09 -60.11 -16.21
CA SER A 468 25.48 -60.43 -14.84
C SER A 468 25.15 -61.91 -14.50
N PRO A 469 26.09 -62.70 -13.94
CA PRO A 469 25.89 -64.12 -13.62
C PRO A 469 24.84 -64.38 -12.51
N ILE A 470 24.24 -63.32 -11.95
CA ILE A 470 23.10 -63.41 -11.03
C ILE A 470 21.81 -63.86 -11.76
N ILE A 471 21.76 -63.77 -13.10
CA ILE A 471 20.56 -64.05 -13.90
C ILE A 471 20.18 -65.55 -13.92
N ASP A 472 21.15 -66.46 -13.81
CA ASP A 472 20.88 -67.91 -13.75
C ASP A 472 20.32 -68.38 -12.39
N GLN A 473 20.53 -67.61 -11.31
CA GLN A 473 20.10 -67.99 -9.96
C GLN A 473 18.62 -67.71 -9.69
N TRP A 474 17.92 -66.98 -10.58
CA TRP A 474 16.51 -66.58 -10.41
C TRP A 474 15.57 -67.22 -11.46
N ALA A 475 16.06 -68.21 -12.21
CA ALA A 475 15.26 -68.93 -13.19
C ALA A 475 14.33 -69.94 -12.47
N TRP A 476 13.10 -69.51 -12.21
CA TRP A 476 12.03 -70.42 -11.84
C TRP A 476 11.82 -71.46 -12.95
N THR A 477 11.45 -72.67 -12.58
CA THR A 477 11.08 -73.78 -13.47
C THR A 477 9.62 -74.14 -13.22
N GLU A 478 9.04 -74.92 -14.14
CA GLU A 478 7.69 -75.48 -13.97
C GLU A 478 7.56 -76.24 -12.63
N GLU A 479 8.64 -76.89 -12.21
CA GLU A 479 8.69 -77.72 -11.01
C GLU A 479 8.77 -76.90 -9.71
N ASN A 480 9.40 -75.71 -9.72
CA ASN A 480 9.70 -74.97 -8.48
C ASN A 480 9.02 -73.60 -8.36
N TYR A 481 8.34 -73.09 -9.40
CA TYR A 481 7.77 -71.73 -9.37
C TYR A 481 6.66 -71.56 -8.31
N ARG A 482 6.06 -72.68 -7.85
CA ARG A 482 5.03 -72.72 -6.80
C ARG A 482 5.60 -72.89 -5.38
N ASP A 483 6.91 -73.12 -5.22
CA ASP A 483 7.52 -73.48 -3.93
C ASP A 483 7.47 -72.35 -2.89
N GLY A 484 7.25 -72.70 -1.63
CA GLY A 484 7.27 -71.75 -0.50
C GLY A 484 6.06 -70.81 -0.43
N LEU A 485 4.94 -71.17 -1.06
CA LEU A 485 3.67 -70.42 -1.08
C LEU A 485 2.50 -71.15 -0.40
N SER A 486 2.79 -72.24 0.33
CA SER A 486 1.84 -73.01 1.14
C SER A 486 1.59 -72.40 2.51
#